data_AF-A0A5R9M5U9-F1
#
_entry.id   AF-A0A5R9M5U9-F1
#
_cell.length_a   1.000
_cell.length_b   1.000
_cell.length_c   1.000
_cell.angle_alpha   90.00
_cell.angle_beta   90.00
_cell.angle_gamma   90.00
#
_symmetry.space_group_name_H-M   'P 1'
#
loop_
_entity.id
_entity.type
_entity.pdbx_description
1 polymer ?
#
loop_
_entity_poly.entity_id
_entity_poly.type
_entity_poly.pdbx_seq_one_letter_code
_entity_poly.pdbx_strand_id
1 'polypeptide(L)'
;MQEFDSGQVEQLLAGARFVDDPAERVCPACGQQAVRTYVDRRGAPARPVLITYSWCASCRRHKGWTGPDLGDLGFDDPLQELSATERDALSRDFDAFLRRLDALWEEGRLPQRFR
;
A
#
# COMPACT_ATOMS: atom_id res chain seq x y z
N MET A 1 -6.94 2.71 14.66
CA MET A 1 -5.94 1.97 13.88
C MET A 1 -4.56 2.22 14.48
N GLN A 2 -3.67 1.23 14.56
CA GLN A 2 -2.33 1.40 15.15
C GLN A 2 -1.27 1.32 14.06
N GLU A 3 -0.14 2.01 14.23
CA GLU A 3 1.01 1.83 13.34
C GLU A 3 1.83 0.60 13.73
N PHE A 4 2.61 0.06 12.78
CA PHE A 4 3.70 -0.86 13.10
C PHE A 4 4.80 -0.10 13.86
N ASP A 5 5.35 -0.74 14.90
CA ASP A 5 6.54 -0.22 15.58
C ASP A 5 7.81 -0.41 14.74
N SER A 6 8.94 0.15 15.18
CA SER A 6 10.20 0.11 14.43
C SER A 6 10.72 -1.32 14.20
N GLY A 7 10.62 -2.20 15.20
CA GLY A 7 11.08 -3.59 15.06
C GLY A 7 10.17 -4.41 14.13
N GLN A 8 8.87 -4.14 14.14
CA GLN A 8 7.91 -4.70 13.19
C GLN A 8 8.20 -4.21 11.76
N VAL A 9 8.52 -2.92 11.59
CA VAL A 9 8.92 -2.38 10.29
C VAL A 9 10.20 -3.03 9.78
N GLU A 10 11.23 -3.18 10.61
CA GLU A 10 12.48 -3.85 10.24
C GLU A 10 12.23 -5.28 9.74
N GLN A 11 11.37 -6.04 10.43
CA GLN A 11 11.00 -7.39 9.99
C GLN A 11 10.28 -7.41 8.64
N LEU A 12 9.39 -6.44 8.37
CA LEU A 12 8.71 -6.33 7.08
C LEU A 12 9.67 -6.00 5.93
N LEU A 13 10.73 -5.24 6.21
CA LEU A 13 11.72 -4.79 5.25
C LEU A 13 12.89 -5.79 5.04
N ALA A 14 13.07 -6.76 5.93
CA ALA A 14 14.16 -7.73 5.85
C ALA A 14 14.03 -8.74 4.67
N GLY A 15 12.84 -8.88 4.09
CA GLY A 15 12.58 -9.76 2.96
C GLY A 15 12.84 -9.15 1.58
N ALA A 16 12.36 -9.81 0.53
CA ALA A 16 12.33 -9.23 -0.82
C ALA A 16 11.63 -7.86 -0.81
N ARG A 17 11.94 -6.97 -1.76
CA ARG A 17 11.17 -5.72 -1.86
C ARG A 17 9.78 -6.05 -2.39
N PHE A 18 8.77 -5.29 -1.97
CA PHE A 18 7.41 -5.49 -2.45
C PHE A 18 7.29 -5.41 -3.98
N VAL A 19 8.04 -4.51 -4.60
CA VAL A 19 8.06 -4.36 -6.07
C VAL A 19 8.61 -5.59 -6.80
N ASP A 20 9.44 -6.40 -6.12
CA ASP A 20 10.02 -7.62 -6.66
C ASP A 20 9.12 -8.85 -6.39
N ASP A 21 8.43 -8.86 -5.24
CA ASP A 21 7.47 -9.89 -4.82
C ASP A 21 6.27 -9.25 -4.11
N PRO A 22 5.17 -8.99 -4.84
CA PRO A 22 4.05 -8.25 -4.32
C PRO A 22 3.01 -9.12 -3.58
N ALA A 23 3.39 -10.31 -3.11
CA ALA A 23 2.50 -11.20 -2.36
C ALA A 23 2.24 -10.75 -0.90
N GLU A 24 1.23 -11.36 -0.26
CA GLU A 24 0.99 -11.17 1.18
C GLU A 24 2.17 -11.66 2.02
N ARG A 25 2.46 -10.92 3.10
CA ARG A 25 3.51 -11.27 4.07
C ARG A 25 2.92 -11.62 5.43
N VAL A 26 3.71 -12.34 6.22
CA VAL A 26 3.42 -12.60 7.63
C VAL A 26 3.50 -11.30 8.43
N CYS A 27 2.46 -11.02 9.19
CA CYS A 27 2.37 -9.85 10.04
C CYS A 27 3.24 -10.03 11.30
N PRO A 28 4.26 -9.19 11.54
CA PRO A 28 5.13 -9.32 12.72
C PRO A 28 4.39 -9.04 14.04
N ALA A 29 3.18 -8.49 13.94
CA ALA A 29 2.41 -8.01 15.07
C ALA A 29 1.26 -8.95 15.49
N CYS A 30 0.83 -9.87 14.61
CA CYS A 30 -0.24 -10.84 14.90
C CYS A 30 -0.01 -12.24 14.33
N GLY A 31 1.07 -12.46 13.57
CA GLY A 31 1.45 -13.76 12.99
C GLY A 31 0.66 -14.20 11.76
N GLN A 32 -0.38 -13.46 11.35
CA GLN A 32 -1.19 -13.81 10.17
C GLN A 32 -0.50 -13.42 8.86
N GLN A 33 -0.56 -14.28 7.84
CA GLN A 33 -0.17 -13.95 6.47
C GLN A 33 -1.27 -13.08 5.83
N ALA A 34 -1.19 -11.78 6.09
CA ALA A 34 -2.21 -10.81 5.72
C ALA A 34 -1.65 -9.40 5.57
N VAL A 35 -0.32 -9.23 5.54
CA VAL A 35 0.30 -7.94 5.26
C VAL A 35 0.33 -7.74 3.76
N ARG A 36 -0.35 -6.69 3.32
CA ARG A 36 -0.46 -6.26 1.94
C ARG A 36 0.26 -4.94 1.79
N THR A 37 0.73 -4.65 0.59
CA THR A 37 1.37 -3.38 0.27
C THR A 37 0.73 -2.81 -1.00
N TYR A 38 0.69 -1.48 -1.06
CA TYR A 38 0.13 -0.71 -2.16
C TYR A 38 0.99 0.53 -2.36
N VAL A 39 1.26 0.87 -3.61
CA VAL A 39 2.04 2.03 -4.03
C VAL A 39 1.12 2.99 -4.76
N ASP A 40 1.10 4.23 -4.29
CA ASP A 40 0.30 5.33 -4.82
C ASP A 40 1.23 6.39 -5.43
N ARG A 41 1.00 6.75 -6.69
CA ARG A 41 1.72 7.85 -7.35
C ARG A 41 0.87 9.11 -7.28
N ARG A 42 1.38 10.13 -6.59
CA ARG A 42 0.72 11.44 -6.43
C ARG A 42 1.65 12.59 -6.79
N GLY A 43 1.12 13.81 -6.73
CA GLY A 43 1.87 15.04 -6.93
C GLY A 43 1.71 15.62 -8.33
N ALA A 44 2.19 16.85 -8.49
CA ALA A 44 2.21 17.52 -9.79
C ALA A 44 3.27 16.87 -10.70
N PRO A 45 3.12 16.92 -12.04
CA PRO A 45 4.09 16.33 -12.97
C PRO A 45 5.54 16.79 -12.76
N ALA A 46 5.74 18.01 -12.24
CA ALA A 46 7.06 18.56 -11.96
C ALA A 46 7.69 18.05 -10.64
N ARG A 47 6.90 17.46 -9.74
CA ARG A 47 7.33 16.93 -8.43
C ARG A 47 6.47 15.72 -8.04
N PRO A 48 6.57 14.61 -8.79
CA PRO A 48 5.82 13.41 -8.44
C PRO A 48 6.39 12.78 -7.15
N VAL A 49 5.51 12.17 -6.37
CA VAL A 49 5.83 11.44 -5.14
C VAL A 49 5.23 10.05 -5.20
N LEU A 50 5.95 9.10 -4.61
CA LEU A 50 5.44 7.75 -4.37
C LEU A 50 5.14 7.61 -2.89
N ILE A 51 3.95 7.11 -2.60
CA ILE A 51 3.53 6.75 -1.25
C ILE A 51 3.35 5.24 -1.20
N THR A 52 4.11 4.58 -0.34
CA THR A 52 3.99 3.15 -0.09
C THR A 52 3.22 2.94 1.19
N TYR A 53 2.08 2.24 1.10
CA TYR A 53 1.28 1.83 2.24
C TYR A 53 1.44 0.34 2.45
N SER A 54 1.81 -0.08 3.66
CA SER A 54 1.74 -1.49 4.09
C SER A 54 0.76 -1.62 5.23
N TRP A 55 -0.12 -2.61 5.18
CA TRP A 55 -1.12 -2.84 6.23
C TRP A 55 -1.42 -4.31 6.41
N CYS A 56 -1.80 -4.71 7.61
CA CYS A 56 -2.32 -6.04 7.89
C CYS A 56 -3.85 -6.03 7.79
N ALA A 57 -4.41 -6.81 6.87
CA ALA A 57 -5.86 -6.97 6.72
C ALA A 57 -6.51 -7.56 7.99
N SER A 58 -5.76 -8.35 8.78
CA SER A 58 -6.25 -8.98 10.01
C SER A 58 -6.25 -8.04 11.22
N CYS A 59 -5.07 -7.54 11.65
CA CYS A 59 -4.97 -6.74 12.88
C CYS A 59 -5.03 -5.22 12.66
N ARG A 60 -5.18 -4.78 11.41
CA ARG A 60 -5.29 -3.37 11.00
C ARG A 60 -4.09 -2.50 11.40
N ARG A 61 -2.93 -3.10 11.69
CA ARG A 61 -1.69 -2.34 11.81
C ARG A 61 -1.20 -1.90 10.45
N HIS A 62 -0.59 -0.73 10.38
CA HIS A 62 -0.18 -0.13 9.11
C HIS A 62 1.10 0.68 9.22
N LYS A 63 1.70 0.97 8.06
CA LYS A 63 2.76 1.97 7.92
C LYS A 63 2.70 2.60 6.53
N GLY A 64 2.89 3.91 6.47
CA GLY A 64 3.03 4.67 5.24
C GLY A 64 4.42 5.28 5.14
N TRP A 65 5.00 5.29 3.94
CA TRP A 65 6.23 6.00 3.61
C TRP A 65 6.03 6.83 2.36
N THR A 66 6.46 8.08 2.39
CA THR A 66 6.43 8.96 1.22
C THR A 66 7.86 9.25 0.77
N GLY A 67 8.12 9.10 -0.51
CA GLY A 67 9.40 9.40 -1.14
C GLY A 67 9.23 10.13 -2.47
N PRO A 68 10.32 10.68 -3.03
CA PRO A 68 10.30 11.21 -4.39
C PRO A 68 10.00 10.08 -5.38
N ASP A 69 9.17 10.36 -6.37
CA ASP A 69 9.03 9.48 -7.52
C ASP A 69 10.10 9.84 -8.56
N LEU A 70 11.01 8.91 -8.83
CA LEU A 70 12.06 9.10 -9.82
C LEU A 70 11.60 8.79 -11.25
N GLY A 71 10.37 8.27 -11.42
CA GLY A 71 9.77 7.94 -12.72
C GLY A 71 10.10 6.53 -13.22
N ASP A 72 11.03 5.83 -12.58
CA ASP A 72 11.54 4.53 -13.04
C ASP A 72 10.60 3.35 -12.69
N LEU A 73 9.62 3.55 -11.80
CA LEU A 73 8.75 2.48 -11.31
C LEU A 73 7.45 2.39 -12.12
N GLY A 74 7.35 1.42 -13.05
CA GLY A 74 6.13 1.15 -13.78
C GLY A 74 5.17 0.25 -12.98
N PHE A 75 3.91 0.66 -12.83
CA PHE A 75 2.85 -0.20 -12.28
C PHE A 75 1.46 0.22 -12.75
N ASP A 76 0.55 -0.75 -12.80
CA ASP A 76 -0.88 -0.49 -13.01
C ASP A 76 -1.53 -0.20 -11.66
N ASP A 77 -2.19 0.95 -11.55
CA ASP A 77 -2.87 1.38 -10.34
C ASP A 77 -4.39 1.29 -10.49
N PRO A 78 -5.06 0.32 -9.81
CA PRO A 78 -6.51 0.15 -9.89
C PRO A 78 -7.31 1.32 -9.31
N LEU A 79 -6.71 2.20 -8.50
CA LEU A 79 -7.37 3.41 -8.00
C LEU A 79 -7.37 4.56 -9.02
N GLN A 80 -6.61 4.47 -10.11
CA GLN A 80 -6.72 5.43 -11.21
C GLN A 80 -8.07 5.36 -11.92
N GLU A 81 -8.73 4.20 -11.89
CA GLU A 81 -10.07 4.01 -12.47
C GLU A 81 -11.17 4.77 -11.71
N LEU A 82 -10.90 5.17 -10.47
CA LEU A 82 -11.85 5.93 -9.68
C LEU A 82 -12.03 7.36 -10.20
N SER A 83 -13.18 7.96 -9.93
CA SER A 83 -13.37 9.39 -10.13
C SER A 83 -12.53 10.21 -9.14
N ALA A 84 -12.30 11.49 -9.46
CA ALA A 84 -11.61 12.40 -8.54
C ALA A 84 -12.33 12.53 -7.19
N THR A 85 -13.67 12.55 -7.20
CA THR A 85 -14.49 12.61 -5.98
C THR A 85 -14.32 11.38 -5.10
N GLU A 86 -14.27 10.19 -5.69
CA GLU A 86 -14.02 8.95 -4.94
C GLU A 86 -12.62 8.92 -4.34
N ARG A 87 -11.59 9.35 -5.09
CA ARG A 87 -10.22 9.48 -4.57
C ARG A 87 -10.14 10.49 -3.43
N ASP A 88 -10.82 11.63 -3.56
CA ASP A 88 -10.87 12.65 -2.51
C ASP A 88 -11.58 12.14 -1.26
N ALA A 89 -12.68 11.39 -1.40
CA ALA A 89 -13.36 10.77 -0.28
C ALA A 89 -12.44 9.79 0.48
N LEU A 90 -11.73 8.92 -0.26
CA LEU A 90 -10.77 7.98 0.33
C LEU A 90 -9.59 8.69 1.02
N SER A 91 -9.14 9.84 0.50
CA SER A 91 -8.04 10.59 1.12
C SER A 91 -8.38 11.20 2.49
N ARG A 92 -9.68 11.39 2.79
CA ARG A 92 -10.14 11.97 4.06
C ARG A 92 -10.33 10.94 5.17
N ASP A 93 -10.49 9.67 4.81
CA ASP A 93 -10.65 8.56 5.76
C ASP A 93 -9.68 7.43 5.39
N PHE A 94 -8.56 7.40 6.12
CA PHE A 94 -7.50 6.43 5.87
C PHE A 94 -7.92 4.97 6.15
N ASP A 95 -8.85 4.74 7.08
CA ASP A 95 -9.36 3.38 7.34
C ASP A 95 -10.32 2.93 6.22
N ALA A 96 -11.15 3.86 5.70
CA ALA A 96 -11.94 3.60 4.49
C ALA A 96 -11.06 3.32 3.26
N PHE A 97 -9.94 4.04 3.12
CA PHE A 97 -8.95 3.77 2.10
C PHE A 97 -8.40 2.35 2.18
N LEU A 98 -7.92 1.91 3.35
CA LEU A 98 -7.41 0.54 3.51
C LEU A 98 -8.49 -0.52 3.29
N ARG A 99 -9.74 -0.29 3.74
CA ARG A 99 -10.86 -1.19 3.43
C ARG A 99 -11.13 -1.31 1.93
N ARG A 100 -10.99 -0.22 1.17
CA ARG A 100 -11.14 -0.25 -0.28
C ARG A 100 -10.04 -1.10 -0.93
N LEU A 101 -8.80 -0.97 -0.46
CA LEU A 101 -7.70 -1.83 -0.92
C LEU A 101 -7.93 -3.30 -0.56
N ASP A 102 -8.46 -3.60 0.63
CA ASP A 102 -8.83 -4.96 1.00
C ASP A 102 -9.87 -5.53 0.04
N ALA A 103 -10.92 -4.77 -0.30
CA ALA A 103 -11.92 -5.21 -1.27
C ALA A 103 -11.31 -5.52 -2.65
N LEU A 104 -10.38 -4.68 -3.14
CA LEU A 104 -9.68 -4.94 -4.40
C LEU A 104 -8.82 -6.20 -4.36
N TRP A 105 -8.25 -6.53 -3.19
CA TRP A 105 -7.51 -7.77 -2.99
C TRP A 105 -8.43 -8.99 -3.05
N GLU A 106 -9.56 -8.95 -2.34
CA GLU A 106 -10.55 -10.05 -2.36
C GLU A 106 -11.18 -10.23 -3.76
N GLU A 107 -11.27 -9.15 -4.56
CA GLU A 107 -11.68 -9.19 -5.96
C GLU A 107 -10.60 -9.72 -6.92
N GLY A 108 -9.38 -9.98 -6.42
CA GLY A 108 -8.24 -10.46 -7.24
C GLY A 108 -7.61 -9.39 -8.14
N ARG A 109 -7.91 -8.11 -7.88
CA ARG A 109 -7.34 -6.95 -8.62
C ARG A 109 -6.03 -6.46 -8.02
N LEU A 110 -5.75 -6.84 -6.79
CA LEU A 110 -4.45 -6.71 -6.13
C LEU A 110 -3.88 -8.11 -5.88
N PRO A 111 -2.55 -8.26 -5.76
CA PRO A 111 -1.52 -7.20 -5.73
C PRO A 111 -1.30 -6.43 -7.04
N GLN A 112 -0.71 -5.23 -6.95
CA GLN A 112 -0.34 -4.43 -8.12
C GLN A 112 0.69 -5.16 -8.99
N ARG A 113 0.59 -4.94 -10.30
CA ARG A 113 1.54 -5.48 -11.28
C ARG A 113 2.62 -4.45 -11.56
N PHE A 114 3.87 -4.82 -11.29
CA PHE A 114 5.05 -4.00 -11.56
C PHE A 114 5.72 -4.44 -12.87
N ARG A 115 6.33 -3.50 -13.59
CA ARG A 115 7.01 -3.72 -14.88
C ARG A 115 8.34 -2.99 -14.96
#